data_AF-A0A2P5I6H2-F1
#
_entry.id   AF-A0A2P5I6H2-F1
#
_cell.length_a   1.000
_cell.length_b   1.000
_cell.length_c   1.000
_cell.angle_alpha   90.00
_cell.angle_beta   90.00
_cell.angle_gamma   90.00
#
_symmetry.space_group_name_H-M   'P 1'
#
loop_
_entity.id
_entity.type
_entity.pdbx_description
1 polymer ?
#
loop_
_entity_poly.entity_id
_entity_poly.type
_entity_poly.pdbx_seq_one_letter_code
_entity_poly.pdbx_strand_id
1 'polypeptide(L)'
;MLDTASNVLANRQYAKWYHSDGSVTGLAPFFSWKSARQMYTLRGFHQFTCVLVLAEEYTHRVHTNVSSRWGQRHFAHCLNVLRDAVMCMADATPMSFVDGFQMGYVTDKQGNMCRDWEGLRAWANAPERGVRTRMTDGEDEGQLRPGVLFDFEYPSEIIPFPDLTDEEKRGLA
;
A
#
# COMPACT_ATOMS: atom_id res chain seq x y z
N MET A 1 8.47 -3.44 -11.38
CA MET A 1 8.82 -3.46 -9.92
C MET A 1 7.79 -4.31 -9.18
N LEU A 2 8.17 -5.18 -8.24
CA LEU A 2 7.22 -6.00 -7.47
C LEU A 2 6.80 -5.26 -6.19
N ASP A 3 5.49 -5.13 -5.97
CA ASP A 3 4.95 -4.59 -4.72
C ASP A 3 5.12 -5.61 -3.58
N THR A 4 5.81 -5.21 -2.51
CA THR A 4 6.03 -6.05 -1.33
C THR A 4 4.77 -6.14 -0.49
N ALA A 5 4.27 -7.36 -0.31
CA ALA A 5 3.42 -7.83 0.80
C ALA A 5 2.16 -6.99 1.14
N SER A 6 1.72 -6.11 0.25
CA SER A 6 0.51 -5.31 0.47
C SER A 6 -0.77 -6.11 0.26
N ASN A 7 -0.67 -7.29 -0.38
CA ASN A 7 -1.82 -8.08 -0.79
C ASN A 7 -1.76 -9.51 -0.27
N VAL A 8 -2.95 -10.11 -0.10
CA VAL A 8 -3.14 -11.53 0.20
C VAL A 8 -4.14 -12.16 -0.77
N LEU A 9 -3.95 -13.44 -1.11
CA LEU A 9 -4.92 -14.20 -1.89
C LEU A 9 -6.28 -14.21 -1.21
N ALA A 10 -7.33 -14.05 -2.00
CA ALA A 10 -8.70 -14.21 -1.51
C ALA A 10 -9.00 -15.68 -1.14
N ASN A 11 -8.42 -16.67 -1.85
CA ASN A 11 -8.63 -18.10 -1.59
C ASN A 11 -10.11 -18.51 -1.44
N ARG A 12 -10.99 -17.91 -2.28
CA ARG A 12 -12.45 -18.09 -2.22
C ARG A 12 -13.09 -17.64 -0.88
N GLN A 13 -12.37 -16.86 -0.09
CA GLN A 13 -12.88 -16.15 1.07
C GLN A 13 -13.10 -14.69 0.68
N TYR A 14 -14.28 -14.18 0.98
CA TYR A 14 -14.71 -12.85 0.56
C TYR A 14 -15.07 -12.00 1.77
N ALA A 15 -14.49 -10.81 1.82
CA ALA A 15 -14.74 -9.85 2.87
C ALA A 15 -16.12 -9.22 2.74
N LYS A 16 -16.63 -8.69 3.85
CA LYS A 16 -17.86 -7.89 3.90
C LYS A 16 -17.51 -6.43 4.13
N TRP A 17 -18.30 -5.55 3.55
CA TRP A 17 -18.22 -4.11 3.76
C TRP A 17 -19.45 -3.64 4.54
N TYR A 18 -19.20 -3.01 5.68
CA TYR A 18 -20.20 -2.39 6.54
C TYR A 18 -20.32 -0.92 6.18
N HIS A 19 -21.53 -0.50 5.84
CA HIS A 19 -21.86 0.88 5.49
C HIS A 19 -22.19 1.70 6.73
N SER A 20 -22.14 3.03 6.59
CA SER A 20 -22.47 3.95 7.68
C SER A 20 -23.94 3.89 8.11
N ASP A 21 -24.83 3.45 7.23
CA ASP A 21 -26.26 3.24 7.51
C ASP A 21 -26.55 1.87 8.19
N GLY A 22 -25.51 1.09 8.48
CA GLY A 22 -25.61 -0.23 9.09
C GLY A 22 -25.88 -1.37 8.10
N SER A 23 -26.08 -1.08 6.81
CA SER A 23 -26.21 -2.12 5.79
C SER A 23 -24.88 -2.83 5.54
N VAL A 24 -24.93 -4.05 5.02
CA VAL A 24 -23.75 -4.89 4.75
C VAL A 24 -23.79 -5.38 3.31
N THR A 25 -22.67 -5.21 2.60
CA THR A 25 -22.48 -5.71 1.23
C THR A 25 -21.22 -6.55 1.11
N GLY A 26 -21.08 -7.29 0.01
CA GLY A 26 -19.83 -8.00 -0.29
C GLY A 26 -18.74 -7.01 -0.71
N LEU A 27 -17.55 -7.14 -0.14
CA LEU A 27 -16.37 -6.40 -0.60
C LEU A 27 -15.70 -7.19 -1.72
N ALA A 28 -15.77 -6.69 -2.95
CA ALA A 28 -15.14 -7.34 -4.10
C ALA A 28 -13.61 -7.37 -3.94
N PRO A 29 -12.93 -8.49 -4.24
CA PRO A 29 -11.48 -8.53 -4.30
C PRO A 29 -10.97 -7.83 -5.57
N PHE A 30 -9.71 -7.41 -5.54
CA PHE A 30 -8.99 -7.15 -6.78
C PHE A 30 -8.81 -8.47 -7.54
N PHE A 31 -8.83 -8.44 -8.87
CA PHE A 31 -8.61 -9.63 -9.67
C PHE A 31 -7.76 -9.37 -10.91
N SER A 32 -6.97 -10.37 -11.30
CA SER A 32 -6.21 -10.36 -12.54
C SER A 32 -6.93 -11.23 -13.56
N TRP A 33 -7.36 -10.66 -14.69
CA TRP A 33 -7.98 -11.46 -15.76
C TRP A 33 -6.99 -12.38 -16.47
N LYS A 34 -5.68 -12.09 -16.41
CA LYS A 34 -4.61 -12.95 -16.96
C LYS A 34 -4.55 -14.32 -16.28
N SER A 35 -4.70 -14.34 -14.96
CA SER A 35 -4.60 -15.56 -14.14
C SER A 35 -5.91 -15.99 -13.49
N ALA A 36 -6.98 -15.21 -13.65
CA ALA A 36 -8.24 -15.33 -12.91
C ALA A 36 -8.06 -15.37 -11.37
N ARG A 37 -6.94 -14.89 -10.85
CA ARG A 37 -6.64 -14.86 -9.41
C ARG A 37 -7.23 -13.61 -8.76
N GLN A 38 -7.58 -13.74 -7.49
CA GLN A 38 -8.22 -12.70 -6.68
C GLN A 38 -7.41 -12.42 -5.41
N MET A 39 -7.32 -11.15 -5.02
CA MET A 39 -6.57 -10.72 -3.84
C MET A 39 -7.25 -9.56 -3.10
N TYR A 40 -6.87 -9.36 -1.85
CA TYR A 40 -7.21 -8.19 -1.05
C TYR A 40 -5.96 -7.45 -0.62
N THR A 41 -6.02 -6.12 -0.67
CA THR A 41 -4.97 -5.26 -0.13
C THR A 41 -5.18 -5.05 1.37
N LEU A 42 -4.11 -5.23 2.14
CA LEU A 42 -4.06 -4.98 3.56
C LEU A 42 -3.87 -3.48 3.82
N ARG A 43 -4.80 -2.91 4.59
CA ARG A 43 -4.87 -1.47 4.86
C ARG A 43 -3.57 -0.88 5.41
N GLY A 44 -2.91 -1.55 6.36
CA GLY A 44 -1.67 -1.05 6.97
C GLY A 44 -0.51 -0.94 5.98
N PHE A 45 -0.35 -1.93 5.10
CA PHE A 45 0.63 -1.87 4.02
C PHE A 45 0.30 -0.78 3.00
N HIS A 46 -0.97 -0.65 2.62
CA HIS A 46 -1.39 0.40 1.69
C HIS A 46 -1.12 1.81 2.24
N GLN A 47 -1.42 2.04 3.52
CA GLN A 47 -1.09 3.29 4.22
C GLN A 47 0.42 3.56 4.22
N PHE A 48 1.24 2.54 4.49
CA PHE A 48 2.70 2.67 4.45
C PHE A 48 3.20 3.01 3.02
N THR A 49 2.68 2.35 1.99
CA THR A 49 2.99 2.68 0.59
C THR A 49 2.64 4.12 0.25
N CYS A 50 1.49 4.63 0.73
CA CYS A 50 1.13 6.04 0.56
C CYS A 50 2.18 7.00 1.16
N VAL A 51 2.78 6.67 2.32
CA VAL A 51 3.88 7.49 2.90
C VAL A 51 5.09 7.53 1.96
N LEU A 52 5.45 6.40 1.35
CA LEU A 52 6.57 6.34 0.39
C LEU A 52 6.29 7.19 -0.87
N VAL A 53 5.06 7.14 -1.39
CA VAL A 53 4.63 8.00 -2.52
C VAL A 53 4.77 9.47 -2.16
N LEU A 54 4.34 9.87 -0.95
CA LEU A 54 4.45 11.25 -0.49
C LEU A 54 5.91 11.70 -0.35
N ALA A 55 6.78 10.85 0.20
CA ALA A 55 8.20 11.13 0.32
C ALA A 55 8.86 11.30 -1.05
N GLU A 56 8.57 10.40 -1.99
CA GLU A 56 9.08 10.46 -3.37
C GLU A 56 8.61 11.76 -4.07
N GLU A 57 7.31 12.08 -4.00
CA GLU A 57 6.74 13.32 -4.55
C GLU A 57 7.37 14.58 -3.97
N TYR A 58 7.60 14.61 -2.66
CA TYR A 58 8.27 15.73 -2.00
C TYR A 58 9.68 15.92 -2.54
N THR A 59 10.49 14.85 -2.60
CA THR A 59 11.87 14.92 -3.09
C THR A 59 11.93 15.37 -4.55
N HIS A 60 11.07 14.84 -5.43
CA HIS A 60 11.03 15.25 -6.84
C HIS A 60 10.74 16.74 -6.98
N ARG A 61 9.78 17.27 -6.21
CA ARG A 61 9.39 18.69 -6.24
C ARG A 61 10.42 19.64 -5.66
N VAL A 62 11.15 19.22 -4.64
CA VAL A 62 12.16 20.07 -3.97
C VAL A 62 13.50 20.04 -4.69
N HIS A 63 13.88 18.91 -5.29
CA HIS A 63 15.26 18.71 -5.74
C HIS A 63 15.45 18.52 -7.25
N THR A 64 14.40 18.46 -8.08
CA THR A 64 14.58 18.13 -9.50
C THR A 64 13.56 18.76 -10.46
N ASN A 65 13.89 18.72 -11.75
CA ASN A 65 12.95 18.91 -12.87
C ASN A 65 12.34 17.56 -13.33
N VAL A 66 12.42 16.51 -12.50
CA VAL A 66 11.96 15.16 -12.84
C VAL A 66 10.49 15.03 -12.47
N SER A 67 9.69 14.60 -13.44
CA SER A 67 8.30 14.25 -13.19
C SER A 67 8.22 13.03 -12.29
N SER A 68 7.45 13.11 -11.21
CA SER A 68 7.09 11.93 -10.44
C SER A 68 6.46 10.87 -11.35
N ARG A 69 6.80 9.61 -11.09
CA ARG A 69 6.13 8.47 -11.72
C ARG A 69 4.68 8.31 -11.29
N TRP A 70 4.30 8.95 -10.18
CA TRP A 70 2.95 8.96 -9.64
C TRP A 70 2.15 10.10 -10.25
N GLY A 71 1.07 9.77 -10.95
CA GLY A 71 0.15 10.79 -11.48
C GLY A 71 -0.53 11.59 -10.35
N GLN A 72 -0.93 12.82 -10.62
CA GLN A 72 -1.56 13.72 -9.63
C GLN A 72 -2.77 13.09 -8.90
N ARG A 73 -3.58 12.31 -9.61
CA ARG A 73 -4.73 11.59 -9.03
C ARG A 73 -4.30 10.56 -7.99
N HIS A 74 -3.19 9.85 -8.22
CA HIS A 74 -2.67 8.84 -7.30
C HIS A 74 -2.14 9.50 -6.02
N PHE A 75 -1.44 10.64 -6.15
CA PHE A 75 -1.00 11.42 -5.00
C PHE A 75 -2.18 11.93 -4.15
N ALA A 76 -3.22 12.50 -4.78
CA ALA A 76 -4.42 12.94 -4.08
C ALA A 76 -5.15 11.79 -3.34
N HIS A 77 -5.20 10.61 -3.95
CA HIS A 77 -5.70 9.39 -3.30
C HIS A 77 -4.87 9.03 -2.06
N CYS A 78 -3.54 9.06 -2.15
CA CYS A 78 -2.65 8.76 -1.02
C CYS A 78 -2.89 9.72 0.16
N LEU A 79 -3.06 11.01 -0.10
CA LEU A 79 -3.42 11.99 0.94
C LEU A 79 -4.75 11.67 1.61
N ASN A 80 -5.78 11.30 0.84
CA ASN A 80 -7.08 10.93 1.40
C ASN A 80 -7.02 9.64 2.22
N VAL A 81 -6.27 8.62 1.77
CA VAL A 81 -6.07 7.38 2.53
C VAL A 81 -5.44 7.64 3.89
N LEU A 82 -4.42 8.50 3.96
CA LEU A 82 -3.77 8.87 5.21
C LEU A 82 -4.68 9.71 6.11
N ARG A 83 -5.43 10.66 5.53
CA ARG A 83 -6.45 11.43 6.25
C ARG A 83 -7.49 10.51 6.89
N ASP A 84 -8.03 9.55 6.14
CA ASP A 84 -9.03 8.61 6.64
C ASP A 84 -8.47 7.72 7.75
N ALA A 85 -7.19 7.35 7.66
CA ALA A 85 -6.50 6.63 8.74
C ALA A 85 -6.47 7.45 10.04
N VAL A 86 -6.09 8.73 9.96
CA VAL A 86 -6.04 9.63 11.12
C VAL A 86 -7.43 9.80 11.75
N MET A 87 -8.44 10.07 10.93
CA MET A 87 -9.81 10.23 11.44
C MET A 87 -10.37 8.94 12.03
N CYS A 88 -10.03 7.77 11.46
CA CYS A 88 -10.46 6.48 11.96
C CYS A 88 -9.82 6.13 13.30
N MET A 89 -8.54 6.46 13.48
CA MET A 89 -7.84 6.17 14.74
C MET A 89 -8.24 7.14 15.85
N ALA A 90 -8.56 8.39 15.49
CA ALA A 90 -8.99 9.44 16.42
C ALA A 90 -8.12 9.49 17.70
N ASP A 91 -6.80 9.43 17.51
CA ASP A 91 -5.84 9.33 18.61
C ASP A 91 -5.89 10.60 19.47
N ALA A 92 -6.28 10.42 20.74
CA ALA A 92 -6.45 11.49 21.72
C ALA A 92 -5.22 11.67 22.63
N THR A 93 -4.09 11.03 22.32
CA THR A 93 -2.87 11.13 23.11
C THR A 93 -2.31 12.57 23.06
N PRO A 94 -2.11 13.24 24.21
CA PRO A 94 -1.56 14.59 24.23
C PRO A 94 -0.09 14.58 23.79
N MET A 95 0.32 15.59 23.03
CA MET A 95 1.68 15.72 22.50
C MET A 95 2.33 17.02 22.98
N SER A 96 3.62 16.99 23.30
CA SER A 96 4.39 18.20 23.67
C SER A 96 5.88 18.08 23.32
N PHE A 97 6.68 19.06 23.72
CA PHE A 97 8.14 18.96 23.73
C PHE A 97 8.60 18.34 25.06
N VAL A 98 9.29 17.20 25.02
CA VAL A 98 9.75 16.51 26.25
C VAL A 98 10.87 17.27 26.93
N ASP A 99 11.78 17.87 26.16
CA ASP A 99 12.98 18.53 26.68
C ASP A 99 12.81 20.07 26.85
N GLY A 100 11.57 20.57 26.84
CA GLY A 100 11.23 22.00 26.93
C GLY A 100 10.81 22.63 25.59
N PHE A 101 10.10 23.77 25.64
CA PHE A 101 9.55 24.39 24.43
C PHE A 101 10.63 24.67 23.37
N GLN A 102 10.38 24.19 22.14
CA GLN A 102 11.31 24.27 21.00
C GLN A 102 12.64 23.50 21.15
N MET A 103 12.75 22.62 22.15
CA MET A 103 13.87 21.69 22.27
C MET A 103 13.49 20.34 21.66
N GLY A 104 13.95 20.10 20.43
CA GLY A 104 13.56 18.92 19.63
C GLY A 104 12.26 19.13 18.85
N TYR A 105 11.64 18.04 18.42
CA TYR A 105 10.33 18.05 17.75
C TYR A 105 9.22 17.64 18.72
N VAL A 106 8.01 18.17 18.48
CA VAL A 106 6.80 17.66 19.13
C VAL A 106 6.72 16.16 18.83
N THR A 107 6.44 15.36 19.85
CA THR A 107 6.43 13.86 19.86
C THR A 107 7.77 13.16 20.10
N ASP A 108 8.90 13.86 20.13
CA ASP A 108 10.18 13.21 20.45
C ASP A 108 10.10 12.48 21.79
N LYS A 109 10.58 11.23 21.81
CA LYS A 109 10.58 10.33 22.98
C LYS A 109 9.18 10.03 23.57
N GLN A 110 8.09 10.38 22.90
CA GLN A 110 6.73 10.00 23.29
C GLN A 110 6.34 8.70 22.60
N GLY A 111 6.30 7.61 23.37
CA GLY A 111 5.96 6.28 22.86
C GLY A 111 4.46 6.10 22.59
N ASN A 112 4.12 5.31 21.58
CA ASN A 112 2.75 4.91 21.25
C ASN A 112 2.57 3.40 21.46
N MET A 113 1.33 2.98 21.75
CA MET A 113 0.97 1.56 21.78
C MET A 113 0.68 1.07 20.35
N CYS A 114 1.62 0.33 19.76
CA CYS A 114 1.52 -0.17 18.40
C CYS A 114 0.98 -1.61 18.34
N ARG A 115 0.35 -1.96 17.21
CA ARG A 115 0.15 -3.37 16.83
C ARG A 115 1.48 -3.95 16.31
N ASP A 116 1.63 -5.26 16.41
CA ASP A 116 2.81 -5.97 15.92
C ASP A 116 2.88 -5.94 14.38
N TRP A 117 3.72 -5.05 13.86
CA TRP A 117 3.94 -4.89 12.42
C TRP A 117 4.62 -6.11 11.80
N GLU A 118 5.61 -6.70 12.49
CA GLU A 118 6.34 -7.85 11.97
C GLU A 118 5.46 -9.11 12.01
N GLY A 119 4.61 -9.24 13.03
CA GLY A 119 3.55 -10.25 13.05
C GLY A 119 2.59 -10.14 11.87
N LEU A 120 2.14 -8.92 11.52
CA LEU A 120 1.30 -8.68 10.34
C LEU A 120 2.04 -9.02 9.04
N ARG A 121 3.33 -8.64 8.94
CA ARG A 121 4.17 -8.95 7.77
C ARG A 121 4.39 -10.44 7.59
N ALA A 122 4.69 -11.16 8.67
CA ALA A 122 4.84 -12.61 8.65
C ALA A 122 3.52 -13.30 8.26
N TRP A 123 2.39 -12.83 8.82
CA TRP A 123 1.06 -13.33 8.47
C TRP A 123 0.75 -13.12 6.98
N ALA A 124 0.98 -11.93 6.44
CA ALA A 124 0.67 -11.60 5.04
C ALA A 124 1.52 -12.41 4.03
N ASN A 125 2.76 -12.73 4.39
CA ASN A 125 3.70 -13.48 3.54
C ASN A 125 3.68 -14.99 3.77
N ALA A 126 2.75 -15.54 4.57
CA ALA A 126 2.65 -16.98 4.72
C ALA A 126 2.34 -17.64 3.35
N PRO A 127 2.92 -18.81 3.01
CA PRO A 127 2.83 -19.38 1.67
C PRO A 127 1.41 -19.57 1.12
N GLU A 128 0.44 -19.81 1.99
CA GLU A 128 -0.97 -19.98 1.61
C GLU A 128 -1.69 -18.67 1.28
N ARG A 129 -1.12 -17.51 1.62
CA ARG A 129 -1.76 -16.18 1.47
C ARG A 129 -0.95 -15.20 0.65
N GLY A 130 0.37 -15.25 0.78
CA GLY A 130 1.24 -14.27 0.19
C GLY A 130 1.17 -14.28 -1.33
N VAL A 131 1.29 -13.09 -1.91
CA VAL A 131 1.40 -12.88 -3.35
C VAL A 131 2.46 -11.84 -3.66
N ARG A 132 2.89 -11.82 -4.92
CA ARG A 132 3.51 -10.66 -5.55
C ARG A 132 2.68 -10.23 -6.73
N THR A 133 2.69 -8.93 -6.96
CA THR A 133 2.01 -8.30 -8.08
C THR A 133 3.08 -7.87 -9.08
N ARG A 134 3.07 -8.49 -10.26
CA ARG A 134 3.93 -8.05 -11.38
C ARG A 134 3.21 -6.95 -12.12
N MET A 135 3.72 -5.73 -12.00
CA MET A 135 3.31 -4.65 -12.89
C MET A 135 3.82 -5.03 -14.28
N THR A 136 2.89 -5.21 -15.22
CA THR A 136 3.26 -5.22 -16.63
C THR A 136 3.29 -3.77 -17.04
N ASP A 137 4.42 -3.13 -16.79
CA ASP A 137 4.85 -1.95 -17.51
C ASP A 137 4.65 -2.34 -18.99
N GLY A 138 3.93 -1.57 -19.80
CA GLY A 138 3.52 -1.96 -21.17
C GLY A 138 4.66 -2.33 -22.16
N GLU A 139 5.88 -2.56 -21.68
CA GLU A 139 7.04 -3.11 -22.39
C GLU A 139 6.77 -4.49 -23.01
N ASP A 140 6.07 -5.40 -22.32
CA ASP A 140 5.73 -6.73 -22.89
C ASP A 140 4.75 -6.64 -24.08
N GLU A 141 4.07 -5.49 -24.26
CA GLU A 141 3.20 -5.19 -25.41
C GLU A 141 3.74 -4.03 -26.30
N GLY A 142 4.99 -3.60 -26.09
CA GLY A 142 5.65 -2.61 -26.94
C GLY A 142 5.17 -1.16 -26.82
N GLN A 143 4.49 -0.77 -25.74
CA GLN A 143 4.09 0.62 -25.47
C GLN A 143 4.64 1.15 -24.14
N LEU A 144 5.85 1.69 -24.18
CA LEU A 144 6.34 2.61 -23.17
C LEU A 144 5.61 3.96 -23.32
N ARG A 145 4.59 4.20 -22.51
CA ARG A 145 4.03 5.55 -22.34
C ARG A 145 4.57 6.18 -21.07
N PRO A 146 5.34 7.28 -21.16
CA PRO A 146 5.76 8.02 -19.98
C PRO A 146 4.52 8.52 -19.21
N GLY A 147 4.45 8.25 -17.91
CA GLY A 147 3.47 8.88 -17.00
C GLY A 147 2.23 8.07 -16.65
N VAL A 148 2.17 6.77 -16.97
CA VAL A 148 1.01 5.93 -16.66
C VAL A 148 1.45 4.58 -16.09
N LEU A 149 1.94 4.56 -14.85
CA LEU A 149 2.34 3.32 -14.17
C LEU A 149 1.25 2.74 -13.25
N PHE A 150 0.11 3.43 -13.12
CA PHE A 150 -1.04 2.99 -12.32
C PHE A 150 -2.38 3.31 -13.01
N ASP A 151 -2.47 3.10 -14.33
CA ASP A 151 -3.81 2.91 -14.91
C ASP A 151 -4.26 1.48 -14.63
N PHE A 152 -5.47 1.36 -14.09
CA PHE A 152 -6.20 0.10 -13.96
C PHE A 152 -6.47 -0.60 -15.32
N GLU A 153 -6.01 0.01 -16.43
CA GLU A 153 -6.15 -0.45 -17.80
C GLU A 153 -5.25 -1.66 -18.11
N TYR A 154 -4.13 -1.85 -17.39
CA TYR A 154 -3.26 -3.03 -17.53
C TYR A 154 -3.33 -3.91 -16.28
N PRO A 155 -3.89 -5.14 -16.36
CA PRO A 155 -3.98 -6.01 -15.19
C PRO A 155 -2.58 -6.46 -14.76
N SER A 156 -2.26 -6.21 -13.50
CA SER A 156 -1.09 -6.82 -12.89
C SER A 156 -1.28 -8.35 -12.80
N GLU A 157 -0.23 -9.12 -13.06
CA GLU A 157 -0.26 -10.56 -12.78
C GLU A 157 -0.07 -10.81 -11.28
N ILE A 158 -0.91 -11.67 -10.70
CA ILE A 158 -0.83 -12.08 -9.28
C ILE A 158 -0.12 -13.43 -9.22
N ILE A 159 1.04 -13.47 -8.58
CA ILE A 159 1.89 -14.65 -8.47
C ILE A 159 1.90 -15.12 -7.00
N PRO A 160 1.35 -16.31 -6.68
CA PRO A 160 1.30 -16.81 -5.31
C PRO A 160 2.64 -17.45 -4.89
N PHE A 161 2.88 -17.58 -3.58
CA PHE A 161 4.14 -18.08 -3.03
C PHE A 161 4.69 -19.42 -3.55
N PRO A 162 3.88 -20.46 -3.89
CA PRO A 162 4.44 -21.66 -4.51
C PRO A 162 5.04 -21.40 -5.90
N ASP A 163 4.58 -20.34 -6.58
CA ASP A 163 4.95 -19.99 -7.95
C ASP A 163 6.01 -18.88 -8.01
N LEU A 164 6.39 -18.29 -6.86
CA LEU A 164 7.43 -17.25 -6.79
C LEU A 164 8.83 -17.84 -6.92
N THR A 165 9.66 -17.21 -7.74
CA THR A 165 11.11 -17.41 -7.74
C THR A 165 11.75 -16.90 -6.45
N ASP A 166 12.98 -17.34 -6.16
CA ASP A 166 13.70 -16.89 -4.96
C ASP A 166 13.98 -15.38 -4.97
N GLU A 167 14.08 -14.77 -6.14
CA GLU A 167 14.16 -13.31 -6.29
C GLU A 167 12.84 -12.62 -5.94
N GLU A 168 11.72 -13.12 -6.47
CA GLU A 168 10.39 -12.55 -6.19
C GLU A 168 9.97 -12.74 -4.72
N LYS A 169 10.44 -13.81 -4.06
CA LYS A 169 10.25 -14.04 -2.63
C LYS A 169 10.94 -12.99 -1.77
N ARG A 170 12.19 -12.63 -2.11
CA ARG A 170 12.96 -11.61 -1.38
C ARG A 170 12.21 -10.29 -1.34
N GLY A 171 11.53 -9.92 -2.42
CA GLY A 171 10.94 -8.59 -2.57
C GLY A 171 12.03 -7.52 -2.54
N LEU A 172 11.75 -6.33 -3.07
CA LEU A 172 12.63 -5.20 -2.78
C LEU A 172 12.30 -4.73 -1.36
N ALA A 173 13.25 -4.97 -0.44
CA ALA A 173 13.23 -4.43 0.91
C ALA A 173 13.23 -2.89 0.91
#